data_AF-A0AAV7HUD1-F1
#
_entry.id   AF-A0AAV7HUD1-F1
#
_cell.length_a   1.000
_cell.length_b   1.000
_cell.length_c   1.000
_cell.angle_alpha   90.00
_cell.angle_beta   90.00
_cell.angle_gamma   90.00
#
_symmetry.space_group_name_H-M   'P 1'
#
loop_
_entity.id
_entity.type
_entity.pdbx_description
1 polymer ?
#
loop_
_entity_poly.entity_id
_entity_poly.type
_entity_poly.pdbx_seq_one_letter_code
_entity_poly.pdbx_strand_id
1 'polypeptide(L)'
;MSLIFNIVFFIVFSTSITIIYSDTTLGVTRSEKFFPLFSVVRFANSECSGWNSFNGTCFTRKECYNYKGTASSTCANGIGTCCIFKRECGSVTSLNNTYFVNPGYSYSYAGGQRCTITVYPCNSDVCQLRIDFMKFSLAQPNATGVCDNDFLLISGGASTVPRLCGENDDQHGK
;
A
#
# COMPACT_ATOMS: atom_id res chain seq x y z
N MET A 1 -6.92 -2.17 15.67
CA MET A 1 -5.59 -2.02 15.04
C MET A 1 -5.74 -1.25 13.73
N SER A 2 -4.68 -0.68 13.15
CA SER A 2 -4.75 0.08 11.88
C SER A 2 -3.97 -0.64 10.78
N LEU A 3 -4.48 -0.60 9.54
CA LEU A 3 -3.70 -0.98 8.35
C LEU A 3 -2.89 0.24 7.89
N ILE A 4 -1.59 0.08 7.71
CA ILE A 4 -0.69 1.13 7.21
C ILE A 4 -0.61 1.03 5.68
N PHE A 5 -0.83 2.15 5.03
CA PHE A 5 -0.81 2.28 3.58
C PHE A 5 -0.02 3.53 3.17
N ASN A 6 1.13 3.30 2.54
CA ASN A 6 2.08 4.35 2.19
C ASN A 6 1.89 4.76 0.74
N ILE A 7 1.75 6.07 0.49
CA ILE A 7 1.63 6.64 -0.85
C ILE A 7 3.00 7.16 -1.29
N VAL A 8 3.44 6.72 -2.46
CA VAL A 8 4.70 7.10 -3.10
C VAL A 8 4.41 7.42 -4.56
N PHE A 9 3.96 8.64 -4.83
CA PHE A 9 3.44 9.07 -6.12
C PHE A 9 4.03 10.43 -6.52
N PHE A 10 4.55 10.48 -7.75
CA PHE A 10 5.00 11.72 -8.40
C PHE A 10 4.39 11.79 -9.80
N ILE A 11 3.59 12.82 -10.04
CA ILE A 11 2.85 12.97 -11.30
C ILE A 11 3.25 14.27 -11.99
N VAL A 12 3.39 14.24 -13.31
CA VAL A 12 3.72 15.42 -14.12
C VAL A 12 2.54 15.92 -14.95
N PHE A 13 1.46 15.15 -15.07
CA PHE A 13 0.29 15.47 -15.91
C PHE A 13 -1.03 14.97 -15.32
N SER A 14 -2.16 15.51 -15.82
CA SER A 14 -3.53 15.26 -15.32
C SER A 14 -3.88 13.77 -15.11
N THR A 15 -4.13 13.40 -13.85
CA THR A 15 -4.62 12.10 -13.38
C THR A 15 -5.46 12.30 -12.11
N SER A 16 -6.39 11.38 -11.90
CA SER A 16 -7.08 11.28 -10.62
C SER A 16 -6.67 9.98 -9.94
N ILE A 17 -6.20 10.08 -8.69
CA ILE A 17 -5.97 8.92 -7.84
C ILE A 17 -7.26 8.65 -7.06
N THR A 18 -7.70 7.40 -7.02
CA THR A 18 -8.85 6.99 -6.21
C THR A 18 -8.45 5.84 -5.30
N ILE A 19 -8.58 6.04 -3.98
CA ILE A 19 -8.44 4.98 -2.98
C ILE A 19 -9.84 4.59 -2.52
N ILE A 20 -10.13 3.30 -2.63
CA ILE A 20 -11.39 2.71 -2.16
C ILE A 20 -11.05 1.83 -0.97
N TYR A 21 -11.45 2.24 0.22
CA TYR A 21 -11.38 1.40 1.41
C TYR A 21 -12.67 0.61 1.56
N SER A 22 -12.57 -0.70 1.75
CA SER A 22 -13.71 -1.56 2.07
C SER A 22 -13.62 -1.95 3.53
N ASP A 23 -14.73 -1.95 4.27
CA ASP A 23 -14.80 -2.44 5.66
C ASP A 23 -14.98 -3.97 5.74
N THR A 24 -15.18 -4.63 4.59
CA THR A 24 -15.27 -6.10 4.53
C THR A 24 -13.88 -6.70 4.36
N THR A 25 -13.60 -7.86 4.96
CA THR A 25 -12.36 -8.60 4.68
C THR A 25 -12.47 -9.30 3.33
N LEU A 26 -11.37 -9.33 2.55
CA LEU A 26 -11.33 -10.20 1.37
C LEU A 26 -11.41 -11.65 1.85
N GLY A 27 -12.49 -12.33 1.48
CA GLY A 27 -12.73 -13.74 1.81
C GLY A 27 -11.68 -14.65 1.16
N VAL A 28 -10.49 -14.73 1.75
CA VAL A 28 -9.51 -15.76 1.43
C VAL A 28 -9.97 -17.03 2.14
N THR A 29 -10.68 -17.89 1.43
CA THR A 29 -10.93 -19.26 1.90
C THR A 29 -9.59 -19.96 2.03
N ARG A 30 -9.04 -20.02 3.25
CA ARG A 30 -7.84 -20.79 3.56
C ARG A 30 -8.20 -22.27 3.40
N SER A 31 -7.89 -22.85 2.24
CA SER A 31 -7.92 -24.31 2.10
C SER A 31 -6.79 -24.87 2.96
N GLU A 32 -7.12 -25.37 4.13
CA GLU A 32 -6.18 -26.04 5.02
C GLU A 32 -5.77 -27.37 4.36
N LYS A 33 -4.68 -27.34 3.59
CA LYS A 33 -4.03 -28.57 3.13
C LYS A 33 -3.20 -29.12 4.28
N PHE A 34 -3.78 -30.09 4.99
CA PHE A 34 -3.14 -30.88 6.03
C PHE A 34 -2.05 -31.78 5.41
N PHE A 35 -0.78 -31.44 5.62
CA PHE A 35 0.36 -32.30 5.26
C PHE A 35 1.06 -32.74 6.57
N PRO A 36 1.03 -34.04 6.93
CA PRO A 36 1.36 -34.46 8.29
C PRO A 36 2.86 -34.59 8.62
N LEU A 37 3.81 -34.13 7.78
CA LEU A 37 5.25 -34.47 7.99
C LEU A 37 6.29 -33.40 7.64
N PHE A 38 5.96 -32.11 7.62
CA PHE A 38 6.97 -31.05 7.49
C PHE A 38 6.81 -30.02 8.61
N SER A 39 7.89 -29.71 9.33
CA SER A 39 7.89 -28.59 10.27
C SER A 39 7.69 -27.29 9.49
N VAL A 40 6.45 -26.82 9.43
CA VAL A 40 6.16 -25.52 8.84
C VAL A 40 6.81 -24.48 9.76
N VAL A 41 7.92 -23.91 9.31
CA VAL A 41 8.54 -22.79 10.02
C VAL A 41 7.52 -21.67 10.08
N ARG A 42 7.11 -21.32 11.30
CA ARG A 42 6.23 -20.20 11.59
C ARG A 42 6.96 -19.27 12.53
N PHE A 43 7.03 -18.00 12.16
CA PHE A 43 7.51 -16.93 13.02
C PHE A 43 6.53 -15.77 12.96
N ALA A 44 6.55 -14.90 13.97
CA ALA A 44 5.72 -13.72 13.99
C ALA A 44 6.16 -12.75 12.88
N ASN A 45 5.19 -12.21 12.15
CA ASN A 45 5.44 -11.20 11.11
C ASN A 45 5.84 -9.89 11.79
N SER A 46 7.14 -9.62 11.89
CA SER A 46 7.68 -8.38 12.45
C SER A 46 8.05 -7.39 11.34
N GLU A 47 8.04 -6.10 11.65
CA GLU A 47 8.61 -5.08 10.75
C GLU A 47 10.11 -5.34 10.53
N CYS A 48 10.60 -4.99 9.34
CA CYS A 48 11.99 -5.10 8.96
C CYS A 48 12.37 -3.98 7.99
N SER A 49 13.65 -3.61 7.96
CA SER A 49 14.16 -2.62 7.02
C SER A 49 14.52 -3.28 5.69
N GLY A 50 13.90 -2.80 4.61
CA GLY A 50 14.22 -3.17 3.24
C GLY A 50 15.18 -2.19 2.58
N TRP A 51 15.38 -2.35 1.28
CA TRP A 51 16.22 -1.49 0.45
C TRP A 51 15.49 -0.22 0.01
N ASN A 52 16.26 0.82 -0.35
CA ASN A 52 15.76 2.10 -0.86
C ASN A 52 14.74 2.79 0.08
N SER A 53 15.00 2.73 1.39
CA SER A 53 14.17 3.36 2.44
C SER A 53 12.73 2.83 2.55
N PHE A 54 12.46 1.67 1.96
CA PHE A 54 11.18 0.97 2.16
C PHE A 54 11.29 0.03 3.36
N ASN A 55 10.37 0.17 4.30
CA ASN A 55 10.14 -0.84 5.34
C ASN A 55 9.33 -2.00 4.76
N GLY A 56 9.57 -3.20 5.26
CA GLY A 56 8.83 -4.40 4.89
C GLY A 56 8.31 -5.12 6.11
N THR A 57 7.78 -6.31 5.86
CA THR A 57 7.39 -7.24 6.91
C THR A 57 8.13 -8.56 6.70
N CYS A 58 8.61 -9.15 7.79
CA CYS A 58 9.32 -10.41 7.74
C CYS A 58 8.35 -11.54 7.40
N PHE A 59 8.60 -12.21 6.27
CA PHE A 59 7.82 -13.36 5.79
C PHE A 59 8.75 -14.50 5.39
N THR A 60 8.22 -15.72 5.28
CA THR A 60 8.96 -16.77 4.56
C THR A 60 9.09 -16.38 3.09
N ARG A 61 10.15 -16.86 2.41
CA ARG A 61 10.34 -16.59 0.97
C ARG A 61 9.13 -17.02 0.13
N LYS A 62 8.48 -18.12 0.52
CA LYS A 62 7.28 -18.63 -0.16
C LYS A 62 6.06 -17.75 0.05
N GLU A 63 5.82 -17.28 1.27
CA GLU A 63 4.72 -16.35 1.56
C GLU A 63 4.93 -15.02 0.84
N CYS A 64 6.14 -14.46 0.91
CA CYS A 64 6.47 -13.21 0.22
C CYS A 64 6.17 -13.30 -1.29
N TYR A 65 6.58 -14.41 -1.92
CA TYR A 65 6.28 -14.69 -3.33
C TYR A 65 4.78 -14.86 -3.60
N ASN A 66 4.06 -15.64 -2.77
CA ASN A 66 2.63 -15.88 -2.92
C ASN A 66 1.80 -14.58 -2.81
N TYR A 67 2.23 -13.67 -1.93
CA TYR A 67 1.66 -12.35 -1.79
C TYR A 67 2.13 -11.36 -2.85
N LYS A 68 2.89 -11.80 -3.86
CA LYS A 68 3.45 -10.95 -4.92
C LYS A 68 4.22 -9.76 -4.35
N GLY A 69 4.98 -9.99 -3.29
CA GLY A 69 5.89 -9.03 -2.70
C GLY A 69 7.30 -9.20 -3.24
N THR A 70 8.16 -8.22 -2.96
CA THR A 70 9.57 -8.23 -3.34
C THR A 70 10.42 -8.56 -2.12
N ALA A 71 11.21 -9.64 -2.21
CA ALA A 71 12.19 -9.99 -1.20
C ALA A 71 13.35 -8.99 -1.23
N SER A 72 13.69 -8.40 -0.08
CA SER A 72 14.70 -7.34 0.02
C SER A 72 15.88 -7.71 0.90
N SER A 73 15.68 -7.91 2.20
CA SER A 73 16.74 -8.29 3.15
C SER A 73 16.41 -9.61 3.84
N THR A 74 17.32 -10.13 4.67
CA THR A 74 17.06 -11.29 5.53
C THR A 74 16.51 -10.85 6.88
N CYS A 75 15.65 -11.67 7.47
CA CYS A 75 15.07 -11.43 8.79
C CYS A 75 14.86 -12.76 9.53
N ALA A 76 14.37 -12.74 10.77
CA ALA A 76 14.16 -13.93 11.60
C ALA A 76 15.40 -14.87 11.63
N ASN A 77 16.57 -14.31 11.97
CA ASN A 77 17.86 -15.01 12.02
C ASN A 77 18.22 -15.75 10.71
N GLY A 78 17.85 -15.18 9.57
CA GLY A 78 18.18 -15.71 8.24
C GLY A 78 17.18 -16.72 7.69
N ILE A 79 16.10 -17.01 8.42
CA ILE A 79 15.07 -17.97 7.99
C ILE A 79 13.98 -17.27 7.16
N GLY A 80 13.78 -15.98 7.39
CA GLY A 80 12.82 -15.14 6.68
C GLY A 80 13.49 -14.16 5.70
N THR A 81 12.65 -13.53 4.89
CA THR A 81 13.02 -12.37 4.07
C THR A 81 12.12 -11.19 4.39
N CYS A 82 12.71 -9.99 4.40
CA CYS A 82 11.96 -8.76 4.48
C CYS A 82 11.22 -8.54 3.16
N CYS A 83 9.90 -8.67 3.22
CA CYS A 83 9.02 -8.58 2.07
C CYS A 83 8.43 -7.18 1.97
N ILE A 84 8.61 -6.55 0.81
CA ILE A 84 8.07 -5.23 0.51
C ILE A 84 6.89 -5.40 -0.44
N PHE A 85 5.73 -4.84 -0.12
CA PHE A 85 4.54 -4.91 -0.95
C PHE A 85 4.34 -3.61 -1.71
N LYS A 86 4.70 -3.59 -3.00
CA LYS A 86 4.41 -2.48 -3.91
C LYS A 86 3.20 -2.80 -4.77
N ARG A 87 2.32 -1.82 -4.97
CA ARG A 87 1.10 -1.93 -5.79
C ARG A 87 0.99 -0.71 -6.69
N GLU A 88 0.50 -0.95 -7.89
CA GLU A 88 0.26 0.07 -8.91
C GLU A 88 -1.24 0.25 -9.14
N CYS A 89 -1.60 1.17 -10.03
CA CYS A 89 -2.99 1.42 -10.44
C CYS A 89 -3.72 0.12 -10.84
N GLY A 90 -5.00 0.03 -10.49
CA GLY A 90 -5.86 -1.13 -10.74
C GLY A 90 -5.70 -2.28 -9.74
N SER A 91 -4.75 -2.17 -8.81
CA SER A 91 -4.49 -3.24 -7.84
C SER A 91 -5.52 -3.29 -6.73
N VAL A 92 -5.57 -4.45 -6.08
CA VAL A 92 -6.28 -4.67 -4.82
C VAL A 92 -5.27 -5.18 -3.79
N THR A 93 -5.37 -4.72 -2.55
CA THR A 93 -4.54 -5.21 -1.45
C THR A 93 -5.34 -5.38 -0.17
N SER A 94 -4.92 -6.36 0.64
CA SER A 94 -5.32 -6.50 2.04
C SER A 94 -4.11 -6.64 2.96
N LEU A 95 -2.92 -6.33 2.45
CA LEU A 95 -1.67 -6.49 3.18
C LEU A 95 -1.33 -5.21 3.93
N ASN A 96 -0.94 -5.37 5.20
CA ASN A 96 -0.43 -4.26 6.00
C ASN A 96 0.92 -3.80 5.45
N ASN A 97 1.22 -2.50 5.59
CA ASN A 97 2.44 -1.86 5.10
C ASN A 97 2.61 -2.01 3.57
N THR A 98 1.56 -1.67 2.83
CA THR A 98 1.60 -1.65 1.35
C THR A 98 2.04 -0.26 0.86
N TYR A 99 2.91 -0.23 -0.14
CA TYR A 99 3.30 0.99 -0.87
C TYR A 99 2.51 1.08 -2.17
N PHE A 100 1.80 2.17 -2.34
CA PHE A 100 1.14 2.50 -3.58
C PHE A 100 2.02 3.43 -4.40
N VAL A 101 2.47 2.92 -5.54
CA VAL A 101 3.44 3.59 -6.41
C VAL A 101 2.83 3.89 -7.77
N ASN A 102 3.32 4.93 -8.43
CA ASN A 102 2.94 5.18 -9.81
C ASN A 102 3.46 4.08 -10.75
N PRO A 103 2.75 3.79 -11.85
CA PRO A 103 3.24 2.88 -12.87
C PRO A 103 4.63 3.32 -13.35
N GLY A 104 5.60 2.41 -13.32
CA GLY A 104 6.96 2.72 -13.75
C GLY A 104 7.80 3.53 -12.75
N TYR A 105 7.42 3.57 -11.47
CA TYR A 105 8.25 4.10 -10.37
C TYR A 105 9.71 3.60 -10.48
N SER A 106 10.69 4.42 -10.84
CA SER A 106 11.28 5.55 -10.11
C SER A 106 11.29 6.84 -10.93
N TYR A 107 10.47 6.88 -11.97
CA TYR A 107 10.27 8.03 -12.84
C TYR A 107 8.93 8.68 -12.53
N SER A 108 8.81 9.93 -12.97
CA SER A 108 7.57 10.66 -12.87
C SER A 108 6.54 10.14 -13.87
N TYR A 109 5.27 10.13 -13.46
CA TYR A 109 4.21 9.57 -14.27
C TYR A 109 3.65 10.59 -15.25
N ALA A 110 3.66 10.24 -16.54
CA ALA A 110 3.18 11.10 -17.63
C ALA A 110 1.65 11.26 -17.69
N GLY A 111 0.93 10.62 -16.76
CA GLY A 111 -0.52 10.68 -16.65
C GLY A 111 -1.28 9.85 -17.69
N GLY A 112 -2.58 10.15 -17.84
CA GLY A 112 -3.44 9.64 -18.92
C GLY A 112 -4.70 8.89 -18.49
N GLN A 113 -4.71 8.19 -17.35
CA GLN A 113 -5.89 7.46 -16.86
C GLN A 113 -6.10 7.66 -15.35
N ARG A 114 -7.34 7.40 -14.90
CA ARG A 114 -7.66 7.33 -13.47
C ARG A 114 -6.93 6.15 -12.84
N CYS A 115 -6.21 6.41 -11.75
CA CYS A 115 -5.45 5.42 -11.02
C CYS A 115 -6.20 5.00 -9.75
N THR A 116 -6.80 3.81 -9.77
CA THR A 116 -7.61 3.33 -8.63
C THR A 116 -6.88 2.22 -7.88
N ILE A 117 -6.96 2.21 -6.55
CA ILE A 117 -6.58 1.06 -5.71
C ILE A 117 -7.68 0.77 -4.71
N THR A 118 -7.99 -0.52 -4.53
CA THR A 118 -8.91 -0.97 -3.49
C THR A 118 -8.14 -1.61 -2.34
N VAL A 119 -8.42 -1.15 -1.12
CA VAL A 119 -7.78 -1.61 0.11
C VAL A 119 -8.83 -2.27 0.99
N TYR A 120 -8.54 -3.49 1.41
CA TYR A 120 -9.37 -4.25 2.33
C TYR A 120 -8.62 -4.47 3.66
N PRO A 121 -9.32 -4.56 4.80
CA PRO A 121 -8.70 -4.97 6.06
C PRO A 121 -8.09 -6.37 5.93
N CYS A 122 -6.96 -6.59 6.60
CA CYS A 122 -6.28 -7.88 6.61
C CYS A 122 -7.03 -8.93 7.45
N ASN A 123 -7.80 -8.49 8.44
CA ASN A 123 -8.67 -9.30 9.31
C ASN A 123 -9.74 -8.40 9.96
N SER A 124 -10.64 -8.99 10.75
CA SER A 124 -11.74 -8.27 11.44
C SER A 124 -11.29 -7.31 12.54
N ASP A 125 -10.03 -7.37 12.99
CA ASP A 125 -9.52 -6.56 14.11
C ASP A 125 -8.95 -5.21 13.63
N VAL A 126 -8.87 -5.02 12.31
CA VAL A 126 -8.48 -3.77 11.66
C VAL A 126 -9.72 -2.94 11.41
N CYS A 127 -9.79 -1.78 12.06
CA CYS A 127 -10.96 -0.89 12.01
C CYS A 127 -10.70 0.41 11.23
N GLN A 128 -9.45 0.66 10.84
CA GLN A 128 -9.10 1.89 10.13
C GLN A 128 -7.92 1.69 9.20
N LEU A 129 -7.93 2.46 8.13
CA LEU A 129 -6.82 2.64 7.21
C LEU A 129 -6.03 3.90 7.61
N ARG A 130 -4.77 3.73 7.97
CA ARG A 130 -3.81 4.81 8.13
C ARG A 130 -3.11 5.03 6.78
N ILE A 131 -3.21 6.25 6.25
CA ILE A 131 -2.57 6.65 5.00
C ILE A 131 -1.39 7.55 5.34
N ASP A 132 -0.20 7.14 4.91
CA ASP A 132 1.03 7.92 5.09
C ASP A 132 1.51 8.42 3.72
N PHE A 133 1.65 9.74 3.57
CA PHE A 133 2.18 10.34 2.35
C PHE A 133 3.70 10.39 2.42
N MET A 134 4.39 9.37 1.91
CA MET A 134 5.85 9.39 1.87
C MET A 134 6.37 10.31 0.78
N LYS A 135 5.77 10.19 -0.41
CA LYS A 135 5.99 11.07 -1.56
C LYS A 135 4.65 11.31 -2.25
N PHE A 136 4.23 12.55 -2.34
CA PHE A 136 2.96 12.96 -2.88
C PHE A 136 3.08 14.36 -3.50
N SER A 137 3.26 14.37 -4.81
CA SER A 137 3.29 15.56 -5.65
C SER A 137 2.28 15.43 -6.78
N LEU A 138 1.27 16.29 -6.75
CA LEU A 138 0.22 16.44 -7.75
C LEU A 138 0.17 17.90 -8.25
N ALA A 139 -0.52 18.16 -9.37
CA ALA A 139 -0.78 19.53 -9.82
C ALA A 139 -1.38 20.40 -8.70
N GLN A 140 -0.94 21.66 -8.67
CA GLN A 140 -1.41 22.65 -7.71
C GLN A 140 -2.91 22.96 -7.89
N PRO A 141 -3.61 23.36 -6.81
CA PRO A 141 -4.97 23.84 -6.93
C PRO A 141 -5.05 25.09 -7.82
N ASN A 142 -6.24 25.34 -8.37
CA ASN A 142 -6.51 26.56 -9.13
C ASN A 142 -6.53 27.80 -8.20
N ALA A 143 -6.75 28.99 -8.77
CA ALA A 143 -6.77 30.25 -8.01
C ALA A 143 -7.84 30.33 -6.90
N THR A 144 -8.85 29.45 -6.91
CA THR A 144 -9.90 29.35 -5.89
C THR A 144 -9.67 28.21 -4.89
N GLY A 145 -8.55 27.50 -4.98
CA GLY A 145 -8.20 26.39 -4.08
C GLY A 145 -8.78 25.03 -4.50
N VAL A 146 -9.28 24.88 -5.72
CA VAL A 146 -9.90 23.65 -6.22
C VAL A 146 -8.91 22.80 -7.01
N CYS A 147 -8.87 21.51 -6.69
CA CYS A 147 -8.02 20.50 -7.32
C CYS A 147 -8.63 19.97 -8.63
N ASP A 148 -8.65 20.79 -9.69
CA ASP A 148 -9.30 20.45 -10.97
C ASP A 148 -8.45 19.56 -11.89
N ASN A 149 -7.13 19.74 -11.89
CA ASN A 149 -6.21 19.07 -12.82
C ASN A 149 -5.79 17.68 -12.33
N ASP A 150 -5.27 17.61 -11.10
CA ASP A 150 -4.90 16.39 -10.39
C ASP A 150 -5.53 16.38 -9.02
N PHE A 151 -5.96 15.20 -8.58
CA PHE A 151 -6.43 15.04 -7.21
C PHE A 151 -6.37 13.59 -6.76
N LEU A 152 -6.22 13.43 -5.45
CA LEU A 152 -6.49 12.21 -4.71
C LEU A 152 -7.89 12.28 -4.12
N LEU A 153 -8.66 11.23 -4.37
CA LEU A 153 -9.94 10.95 -3.75
C LEU A 153 -9.81 9.71 -2.87
N ILE A 154 -10.29 9.79 -1.63
CA ILE A 154 -10.39 8.65 -0.72
C ILE A 154 -11.86 8.39 -0.44
N SER A 155 -12.29 7.13 -0.59
CA SER A 155 -13.69 6.71 -0.52
C SER A 155 -13.84 5.42 0.28
N GLY A 156 -15.05 5.18 0.81
CA GLY A 156 -15.41 3.93 1.50
C GLY A 156 -15.07 3.84 2.99
N GLY A 157 -14.45 4.88 3.57
CA GLY A 157 -14.31 5.03 5.03
C GLY A 157 -15.50 5.72 5.68
N ALA A 158 -15.58 5.66 7.02
CA ALA A 158 -16.59 6.37 7.81
C ALA A 158 -16.44 7.90 7.75
N SER A 159 -15.23 8.39 7.47
CA SER A 159 -14.90 9.81 7.35
C SER A 159 -14.94 10.27 5.90
N THR A 160 -15.52 11.44 5.66
CA THR A 160 -15.46 12.11 4.35
C THR A 160 -14.14 12.87 4.23
N VAL A 161 -13.28 12.46 3.29
CA VAL A 161 -12.01 13.14 3.01
C VAL A 161 -12.20 14.04 1.77
N PRO A 162 -11.84 15.33 1.81
CA PRO A 162 -11.91 16.19 0.65
C PRO A 162 -10.91 15.74 -0.43
N ARG A 163 -11.06 16.27 -1.65
CA ARG A 163 -10.07 16.09 -2.72
C ARG A 163 -8.75 16.73 -2.29
N LEU A 164 -7.66 15.98 -2.37
CA LEU A 164 -6.32 16.45 -2.03
C LEU A 164 -5.48 16.64 -3.29
N CYS A 165 -4.69 17.70 -3.38
CA CYS A 165 -3.75 17.96 -4.47
C CYS A 165 -2.56 18.80 -3.99
N GLY A 166 -1.66 19.17 -4.90
CA GLY A 166 -0.41 19.84 -4.57
C GLY A 166 0.61 18.92 -3.90
N GLU A 167 1.44 19.49 -3.03
CA GLU A 167 2.54 18.80 -2.33
C GLU A 167 2.11 18.42 -0.91
N ASN A 168 2.11 17.13 -0.59
CA ASN A 168 1.77 16.63 0.75
C ASN A 168 2.79 15.62 1.31
N ASP A 169 4.03 15.68 0.83
CA ASP A 169 5.16 14.92 1.38
C ASP A 169 5.21 15.04 2.91
N ASP A 170 5.26 13.88 3.58
CA ASP A 170 5.41 13.71 5.03
C ASP A 170 4.31 14.33 5.91
N GLN A 171 3.18 14.78 5.33
CA GLN A 171 2.11 15.49 6.07
C GLN A 171 1.25 14.59 6.99
N HIS A 172 1.41 13.27 6.95
CA HIS A 172 0.67 12.32 7.79
C HIS A 172 1.55 11.26 8.48
N GLY A 173 2.87 11.35 8.30
CA GLY A 173 3.84 10.37 8.80
C GLY A 173 4.38 10.68 10.19
N LYS A 174 3.55 10.68 11.24
CA LYS A 174 3.98 10.51 12.64
C LYS A 174 2.94 9.69 13.41
#